data_AF-A0A3M1MJV3-F1
#
_entry.id   AF-A0A3M1MJV3-F1
#
_cell.length_a   1.000
_cell.length_b   1.000
_cell.length_c   1.000
_cell.angle_alpha   90.00
_cell.angle_beta   90.00
_cell.angle_gamma   90.00
#
_symmetry.space_group_name_H-M   'P 1'
#
loop_
_entity.id
_entity.type
_entity.pdbx_description
1 polymer ?
#
loop_
_entity_poly.entity_id
_entity_poly.type
_entity_poly.pdbx_seq_one_letter_code
_entity_poly.pdbx_strand_id
1 'polypeptide(L)'
;ETLRANVSPHFLPGENVLTMFALFFPAVTGIMAGANMSGDLANPSRSIPRGTLAAVAVTGAIYVSLAVVLAGVAPAEELIANAMIMRDVAALPALITAGVFAATLSSALGSMMGAPRILQQFARDEIFERLKFFAAGSGNSNEPRRATVLTFAIAQICVVAGDLNAIAPIITMFFMITYGLLNLATFYEAITKNPSYRPTFKYNHWSISLLGAVGCLGVMLLINWLWAMIAIATLAGLHWYIHNLEVERRWGDLRTGLAFERARRALLRLEEEAQDPKNWRPTVMALSGSGWTRPYIPIYGHWLTSGHGILTLAHVVTGEIDAHADRRNRYEAALRSFIQREELEAFPVVTIHPNLSQGIEALLQCHGLGRMRPNTVLFGWPRDREKAIAFGTHMRIATRTGKSVLAARFAAALEDDRDIGSVDEHWRTPEGTIDIWWRGLENGALMLTLAHLLHQNPEWRRNRIRLLRVVESAEAQEQVRAHLEELAATARISCDHRVIVSTAPVADTIQAASSSAAVVFMGFETPAEGDEGDLFERMERLAGDLPRVFFVHSAGGVALES
;
A
#
# COMPACT_ATOMS: atom_id res chain seq x y z
N GLU A 1 8.27 -64.40 -15.59
CA GLU A 1 9.71 -64.15 -15.30
C GLU A 1 10.16 -62.79 -15.80
N THR A 2 9.83 -62.42 -17.05
CA THR A 2 10.09 -61.10 -17.66
C THR A 2 9.71 -59.91 -16.78
N LEU A 3 8.48 -59.90 -16.23
CA LEU A 3 8.03 -58.81 -15.35
C LEU A 3 8.92 -58.65 -14.11
N ARG A 4 9.41 -59.74 -13.50
CA ARG A 4 10.28 -59.68 -12.32
C ARG A 4 11.68 -59.16 -12.69
N ALA A 5 12.18 -59.52 -13.87
CA ALA A 5 13.46 -59.03 -14.37
C ALA A 5 13.41 -57.51 -14.65
N ASN A 6 12.27 -56.99 -15.11
CA ASN A 6 12.08 -55.58 -15.45
C ASN A 6 11.76 -54.66 -14.25
N VAL A 7 11.71 -55.17 -13.01
CA VAL A 7 11.44 -54.34 -11.82
C VAL A 7 12.61 -53.42 -11.49
N SER A 8 13.85 -53.85 -11.75
CA SER A 8 15.05 -53.02 -11.54
C SER A 8 15.25 -52.02 -12.67
N PRO A 9 15.82 -50.83 -12.39
CA PRO A 9 16.14 -49.87 -13.43
C PRO A 9 17.26 -50.37 -14.35
N HIS A 10 17.13 -50.10 -15.65
CA HIS A 10 18.10 -50.45 -16.70
C HIS A 10 18.57 -49.19 -17.45
N PHE A 11 19.07 -48.19 -16.72
CA PHE A 11 19.49 -46.91 -17.31
C PHE A 11 20.73 -47.07 -18.19
N LEU A 12 20.75 -46.41 -19.36
CA LEU A 12 21.94 -46.30 -20.20
C LEU A 12 22.94 -45.31 -19.60
N PRO A 13 24.23 -45.35 -20.03
CA PRO A 13 25.23 -44.39 -19.57
C PRO A 13 24.79 -42.94 -19.77
N GLY A 14 24.73 -42.17 -18.67
CA GLY A 14 24.27 -40.77 -18.68
C GLY A 14 22.78 -40.58 -18.33
N GLU A 15 22.03 -41.66 -18.17
CA GLU A 15 20.62 -41.62 -17.79
C GLU A 15 20.41 -41.88 -16.29
N ASN A 16 19.37 -41.28 -15.73
CA ASN A 16 18.94 -41.50 -14.37
C ASN A 16 17.43 -41.29 -14.24
N VAL A 17 16.89 -41.46 -13.02
CA VAL A 17 15.47 -41.28 -12.72
C VAL A 17 14.97 -39.89 -13.15
N LEU A 18 15.79 -38.84 -12.97
CA LEU A 18 15.39 -37.46 -13.27
C LEU A 18 15.37 -37.19 -14.78
N THR A 19 16.31 -37.74 -15.55
CA THR A 19 16.31 -37.60 -17.02
C THR A 19 15.12 -38.34 -17.63
N MET A 20 14.79 -39.53 -17.14
CA MET A 20 13.60 -40.28 -17.57
C MET A 20 12.30 -39.59 -17.14
N PHE A 21 12.26 -39.02 -15.94
CA PHE A 21 11.14 -38.22 -15.48
C PHE A 21 10.92 -37.00 -16.40
N ALA A 22 11.99 -36.29 -16.76
CA ALA A 22 11.93 -35.13 -17.65
C ALA A 22 11.40 -35.49 -19.05
N LEU A 23 11.80 -36.66 -19.57
CA LEU A 23 11.35 -37.15 -20.88
C LEU A 23 9.87 -37.57 -20.85
N PHE A 24 9.42 -38.16 -19.75
CA PHE A 24 8.02 -38.60 -19.58
C PHE A 24 7.08 -37.44 -19.22
N PHE A 25 7.58 -36.38 -18.56
CA PHE A 25 6.75 -35.30 -18.04
C PHE A 25 5.82 -34.64 -19.09
N PRO A 26 6.24 -34.36 -20.33
CA PRO A 26 5.34 -33.86 -21.37
C PRO A 26 4.07 -34.68 -21.56
N ALA A 27 4.10 -36.00 -21.31
CA ALA A 27 2.95 -36.89 -21.45
C ALA A 27 1.86 -36.65 -20.41
N VAL A 28 2.17 -36.01 -19.27
CA VAL A 28 1.20 -35.65 -18.21
C VAL A 28 0.81 -34.17 -18.24
N THR A 29 1.32 -33.40 -19.21
CA THR A 29 0.92 -31.99 -19.40
C THR A 29 -0.45 -31.87 -20.06
N GLY A 30 -0.93 -30.64 -20.23
CA GLY A 30 -2.18 -30.38 -20.97
C GLY A 30 -3.45 -30.36 -20.12
N ILE A 31 -3.34 -30.45 -18.79
CA ILE A 31 -4.50 -30.36 -17.88
C ILE A 31 -5.31 -29.07 -18.02
N MET A 32 -4.70 -28.00 -18.55
CA MET A 32 -5.35 -26.70 -18.78
C MET A 32 -6.19 -26.66 -20.07
N ALA A 33 -6.17 -27.69 -20.91
CA ALA A 33 -6.94 -27.69 -22.17
C ALA A 33 -8.43 -27.42 -21.94
N GLY A 34 -9.02 -28.00 -20.89
CA GLY A 34 -10.42 -27.76 -20.51
C GLY A 34 -10.67 -26.34 -19.99
N ALA A 35 -9.69 -25.71 -19.34
CA ALA A 35 -9.80 -24.34 -18.83
C ALA A 35 -9.64 -23.30 -19.95
N ASN A 36 -8.81 -23.59 -20.96
CA ASN A 36 -8.57 -22.72 -22.12
C ASN A 36 -9.81 -22.51 -22.99
N MET A 37 -10.82 -23.39 -22.87
CA MET A 37 -12.10 -23.32 -23.58
C MET A 37 -13.27 -22.98 -22.64
N SER A 38 -12.98 -22.38 -21.48
CA SER A 38 -14.00 -22.09 -20.45
C SER A 38 -15.13 -21.20 -20.97
N GLY A 39 -14.86 -20.29 -21.92
CA GLY A 39 -15.86 -19.44 -22.55
C GLY A 39 -16.88 -20.18 -23.43
N ASP A 40 -16.56 -21.41 -23.86
CA ASP A 40 -17.40 -22.21 -24.76
C ASP A 40 -18.18 -23.32 -24.00
N LEU A 41 -18.04 -23.41 -22.67
CA LEU A 41 -18.71 -24.43 -21.84
C LEU A 41 -20.07 -23.95 -21.32
N ALA A 42 -21.09 -24.79 -21.41
CA ALA A 42 -22.42 -24.49 -20.85
C ALA A 42 -22.42 -24.26 -19.33
N ASN A 43 -21.55 -24.96 -18.58
CA ASN A 43 -21.41 -24.80 -17.12
C ASN A 43 -19.93 -24.95 -16.70
N PRO A 44 -19.08 -23.92 -16.88
CA PRO A 44 -17.63 -24.03 -16.69
C PRO A 44 -17.24 -24.44 -15.25
N SER A 45 -17.93 -23.89 -14.25
CA SER A 45 -17.67 -24.11 -12.81
C SER A 45 -17.83 -25.58 -12.38
N ARG A 46 -18.68 -26.36 -13.07
CA ARG A 46 -18.89 -27.79 -12.80
C ARG A 46 -18.13 -28.68 -13.78
N SER A 47 -18.07 -28.29 -15.06
CA SER A 47 -17.46 -29.10 -16.11
C SER A 47 -15.93 -29.14 -16.02
N ILE A 48 -15.27 -28.01 -15.71
CA ILE A 48 -13.81 -27.95 -15.67
C ILE A 48 -13.25 -28.85 -14.55
N PRO A 49 -13.68 -28.75 -13.28
CA PRO A 49 -13.11 -29.59 -12.22
C PRO A 49 -13.34 -31.08 -12.46
N ARG A 50 -14.56 -31.46 -12.90
CA ARG A 50 -14.90 -32.87 -13.15
C ARG A 50 -14.15 -33.43 -14.36
N GLY A 51 -14.15 -32.69 -15.46
CA GLY A 51 -13.49 -33.11 -16.70
C GLY A 51 -11.98 -33.25 -16.50
N THR A 52 -11.35 -32.26 -15.85
CA THR A 52 -9.90 -32.27 -15.61
C THR A 52 -9.49 -33.42 -14.69
N LEU A 53 -10.15 -33.60 -13.56
CA LEU A 53 -9.81 -34.67 -12.60
C LEU A 53 -10.09 -36.06 -13.18
N ALA A 54 -11.21 -36.24 -13.91
CA ALA A 54 -11.51 -37.51 -14.57
C ALA A 54 -10.48 -37.82 -15.67
N ALA A 55 -10.10 -36.84 -16.47
CA ALA A 55 -9.07 -37.01 -17.50
C ALA A 55 -7.74 -37.44 -16.88
N VAL A 56 -7.27 -36.76 -15.83
CA VAL A 56 -6.03 -37.11 -15.11
C VAL A 56 -6.10 -38.53 -14.52
N ALA A 57 -7.22 -38.92 -13.93
CA ALA A 57 -7.38 -40.26 -13.36
C ALA A 57 -7.37 -41.36 -14.44
N VAL A 58 -8.08 -41.14 -15.56
CA VAL A 58 -8.15 -42.09 -16.67
C VAL A 58 -6.79 -42.22 -17.36
N THR A 59 -6.13 -41.11 -17.70
CA THR A 59 -4.81 -41.16 -18.35
C THR A 59 -3.75 -41.77 -17.43
N GLY A 60 -3.80 -41.46 -16.12
CA GLY A 60 -2.93 -42.09 -15.12
C GLY A 60 -3.11 -43.61 -15.07
N ALA A 61 -4.35 -44.09 -15.06
CA ALA A 61 -4.64 -45.53 -15.10
C ALA A 61 -4.13 -46.19 -16.39
N ILE A 62 -4.29 -45.52 -17.53
CA ILE A 62 -3.78 -45.99 -18.83
C ILE A 62 -2.25 -46.08 -18.82
N TYR A 63 -1.54 -45.04 -18.36
CA TYR A 63 -0.08 -45.06 -18.31
C TYR A 63 0.47 -46.13 -17.38
N VAL A 64 -0.09 -46.29 -16.18
CA VAL A 64 0.35 -47.32 -15.22
C VAL A 64 0.08 -48.72 -15.78
N SER A 65 -1.10 -48.95 -16.36
CA SER A 65 -1.44 -50.26 -16.93
C SER A 65 -0.54 -50.60 -18.13
N LEU A 66 -0.28 -49.66 -19.02
CA LEU A 66 0.64 -49.85 -20.15
C LEU A 66 2.06 -50.16 -19.69
N ALA A 67 2.57 -49.44 -18.69
CA ALA A 67 3.91 -49.71 -18.14
C ALA A 67 4.03 -51.14 -17.59
N VAL A 68 3.01 -51.60 -16.83
CA VAL A 68 2.99 -52.96 -16.28
C VAL A 68 2.88 -54.02 -17.39
N VAL A 69 2.02 -53.79 -18.40
CA VAL A 69 1.85 -54.72 -19.52
C VAL A 69 3.13 -54.83 -20.33
N LEU A 70 3.75 -53.70 -20.72
CA LEU A 70 5.00 -53.69 -21.49
C LEU A 70 6.13 -54.38 -20.73
N ALA A 71 6.25 -54.12 -19.43
CA ALA A 71 7.24 -54.78 -18.57
C ALA A 71 7.03 -56.31 -18.50
N GLY A 72 5.82 -56.81 -18.73
CA GLY A 72 5.52 -58.24 -18.77
C GLY A 72 5.76 -58.91 -20.11
N VAL A 73 5.73 -58.15 -21.22
CA VAL A 73 5.72 -58.69 -22.58
C VAL A 73 7.12 -58.87 -23.18
N ALA A 74 8.03 -57.91 -22.98
CA ALA A 74 9.35 -57.93 -23.60
C ALA A 74 10.49 -57.74 -22.58
N PRO A 75 11.68 -58.34 -22.80
CA PRO A 75 12.88 -58.06 -21.98
C PRO A 75 13.30 -56.58 -22.05
N ALA A 76 13.96 -56.09 -21.00
CA ALA A 76 14.41 -54.68 -20.92
C ALA A 76 15.22 -54.23 -22.16
N GLU A 77 16.11 -55.08 -22.67
CA GLU A 77 16.95 -54.77 -23.85
C GLU A 77 16.10 -54.43 -25.09
N GLU A 78 15.00 -55.16 -25.30
CA GLU A 78 14.09 -54.95 -26.42
C GLU A 78 13.23 -53.70 -26.23
N LEU A 79 12.78 -53.43 -24.99
CA LEU A 79 12.05 -52.22 -24.63
C LEU A 79 12.90 -50.95 -24.82
N ILE A 80 14.21 -51.03 -24.58
CA ILE A 80 15.14 -49.91 -24.77
C ILE A 80 15.45 -49.70 -26.26
N ALA A 81 15.68 -50.79 -27.00
CA ALA A 81 16.07 -50.71 -28.41
C ALA A 81 14.91 -50.35 -29.34
N ASN A 82 13.67 -50.70 -29.00
CA ASN A 82 12.51 -50.58 -29.88
C ASN A 82 11.45 -49.62 -29.34
N ALA A 83 11.52 -48.35 -29.75
CA ALA A 83 10.52 -47.33 -29.41
C ALA A 83 9.10 -47.66 -29.93
N MET A 84 8.97 -48.57 -30.90
CA MET A 84 7.69 -48.98 -31.48
C MET A 84 7.26 -50.38 -31.02
N ILE A 85 7.80 -50.90 -29.91
CA ILE A 85 7.48 -52.25 -29.39
C ILE A 85 5.97 -52.52 -29.26
N MET A 86 5.18 -51.49 -28.92
CA MET A 86 3.72 -51.59 -28.86
C MET A 86 3.08 -52.02 -30.19
N ARG A 87 3.67 -51.60 -31.32
CA ARG A 87 3.22 -51.97 -32.67
C ARG A 87 3.46 -53.45 -32.94
N ASP A 88 4.59 -53.98 -32.50
CA ASP A 88 5.00 -55.36 -32.77
C ASP A 88 4.25 -56.37 -31.90
N VAL A 89 3.86 -55.95 -30.68
CA VAL A 89 3.04 -56.74 -29.75
C VAL A 89 1.55 -56.70 -30.12
N ALA A 90 1.08 -55.63 -30.76
CA ALA A 90 -0.34 -55.45 -31.04
C ALA A 90 -0.88 -56.48 -32.04
N ALA A 91 -2.08 -57.01 -31.79
CA ALA A 91 -2.77 -57.92 -32.71
C ALA A 91 -3.02 -57.30 -34.10
N LEU A 92 -3.17 -55.97 -34.16
CA LEU A 92 -3.31 -55.20 -35.40
C LEU A 92 -2.32 -54.03 -35.39
N PRO A 93 -1.07 -54.23 -35.88
CA PRO A 93 -0.01 -53.22 -35.87
C PRO A 93 -0.41 -51.89 -36.54
N ALA A 94 -1.25 -51.97 -37.58
CA ALA A 94 -1.76 -50.81 -38.31
C ALA A 94 -2.57 -49.85 -37.42
N LEU A 95 -3.30 -50.36 -36.41
CA LEU A 95 -4.08 -49.52 -35.50
C LEU A 95 -3.19 -48.73 -34.54
N ILE A 96 -2.04 -49.26 -34.14
CA ILE A 96 -1.06 -48.52 -33.33
C ILE A 96 -0.53 -47.34 -34.13
N THR A 97 -0.08 -47.56 -35.36
CA THR A 97 0.39 -46.50 -36.25
C THR A 97 -0.70 -45.45 -36.49
N ALA A 98 -1.93 -45.86 -36.81
CA ALA A 98 -3.06 -44.94 -36.99
C ALA A 98 -3.38 -44.15 -35.72
N GLY A 99 -3.31 -44.79 -34.55
CA GLY A 99 -3.52 -44.16 -33.25
C GLY A 99 -2.46 -43.11 -32.93
N VAL A 100 -1.18 -43.39 -33.22
CA VAL A 100 -0.08 -42.42 -33.08
C VAL A 100 -0.34 -41.19 -33.96
N PHE A 101 -0.73 -41.38 -35.22
CA PHE A 101 -1.08 -40.25 -36.11
C PHE A 101 -2.28 -39.46 -35.58
N ALA A 102 -3.35 -40.13 -35.16
CA ALA A 102 -4.54 -39.47 -34.63
C ALA A 102 -4.25 -38.67 -33.36
N ALA A 103 -3.48 -39.24 -32.42
CA ALA A 103 -3.14 -38.59 -31.15
C ALA A 103 -2.21 -37.38 -31.36
N THR A 104 -1.18 -37.53 -32.19
CA THR A 104 -0.22 -36.45 -32.49
C THR A 104 -0.89 -35.28 -33.24
N LEU A 105 -1.71 -35.58 -34.25
CA LEU A 105 -2.45 -34.55 -34.99
C LEU A 105 -3.50 -33.86 -34.12
N SER A 106 -4.22 -34.62 -33.28
CA SER A 106 -5.21 -34.05 -32.35
C SER A 106 -4.56 -33.09 -31.35
N SER A 107 -3.43 -33.47 -30.75
CA SER A 107 -2.69 -32.62 -29.81
C SER A 107 -2.13 -31.35 -30.48
N ALA A 108 -1.60 -31.48 -31.69
CA ALA A 108 -1.11 -30.35 -32.49
C ALA A 108 -2.25 -29.35 -32.81
N LEU A 109 -3.40 -29.86 -33.28
CA LEU A 109 -4.58 -29.02 -33.57
C LEU A 109 -5.11 -28.33 -32.31
N GLY A 110 -5.18 -29.05 -31.18
CA GLY A 110 -5.61 -28.47 -29.90
C GLY A 110 -4.71 -27.32 -29.46
N SER A 111 -3.40 -27.47 -29.58
CA SER A 111 -2.42 -26.43 -29.25
C SER A 111 -2.50 -25.22 -30.21
N MET A 112 -2.73 -25.47 -31.50
CA MET A 112 -2.94 -24.43 -32.51
C MET A 112 -4.24 -23.64 -32.33
N MET A 113 -5.25 -24.19 -31.66
CA MET A 113 -6.47 -23.44 -31.30
C MET A 113 -6.31 -22.70 -29.98
N GLY A 114 -5.64 -23.29 -28.99
CA GLY A 114 -5.50 -22.73 -27.65
C GLY A 114 -4.57 -21.53 -27.57
N ALA A 115 -3.34 -21.65 -28.06
CA ALA A 115 -2.30 -20.61 -27.89
C ALA A 115 -2.68 -19.26 -28.53
N PRO A 116 -3.23 -19.20 -29.77
CA PRO A 116 -3.67 -17.94 -30.36
C PRO A 116 -4.78 -17.25 -29.58
N ARG A 117 -5.72 -18.02 -29.00
CA ARG A 117 -6.83 -17.48 -28.21
C ARG A 117 -6.32 -16.89 -26.89
N ILE A 118 -5.37 -17.54 -26.21
CA ILE A 118 -4.73 -16.99 -25.01
C ILE A 118 -4.04 -15.66 -25.34
N LEU A 119 -3.24 -15.63 -26.42
CA LEU A 119 -2.54 -14.41 -26.82
C LEU A 119 -3.51 -13.28 -27.22
N GLN A 120 -4.61 -13.60 -27.89
CA GLN A 120 -5.64 -12.63 -28.26
C GLN A 120 -6.30 -12.00 -27.03
N GLN A 121 -6.67 -12.80 -26.04
CA GLN A 121 -7.28 -12.27 -24.80
C GLN A 121 -6.27 -11.44 -24.00
N PHE A 122 -5.05 -11.94 -23.86
CA PHE A 122 -3.97 -11.19 -23.21
C PHE A 122 -3.70 -9.83 -23.88
N ALA A 123 -3.77 -9.77 -25.21
CA ALA A 123 -3.64 -8.53 -25.96
C ALA A 123 -4.84 -7.57 -25.80
N ARG A 124 -6.04 -8.08 -25.49
CA ARG A 124 -7.25 -7.28 -25.21
C ARG A 124 -7.24 -6.65 -23.83
N ASP A 125 -6.54 -7.27 -22.89
CA ASP A 125 -6.34 -6.71 -21.55
C ASP A 125 -5.48 -5.43 -21.57
N GLU A 126 -4.90 -5.09 -22.73
CA GLU A 126 -4.11 -3.87 -22.98
C GLU A 126 -2.95 -3.65 -21.99
N ILE A 127 -2.42 -4.74 -21.41
CA ILE A 127 -1.25 -4.72 -20.52
C ILE A 127 -0.02 -4.20 -21.30
N PHE A 128 0.09 -4.58 -22.58
CA PHE A 128 1.14 -4.11 -23.47
C PHE A 128 0.54 -3.50 -24.74
N GLU A 129 0.70 -2.19 -24.93
CA GLU A 129 0.19 -1.49 -26.12
C GLU A 129 0.69 -2.11 -27.43
N ARG A 130 1.94 -2.57 -27.46
CA ARG A 130 2.55 -3.21 -28.65
C ARG A 130 1.86 -4.54 -29.02
N LEU A 131 1.30 -5.26 -28.05
CA LEU A 131 0.59 -6.51 -28.30
C LEU A 131 -0.85 -6.31 -28.77
N LYS A 132 -1.41 -5.09 -28.68
CA LYS A 132 -2.76 -4.76 -29.15
C LYS A 132 -3.00 -5.16 -30.61
N PHE A 133 -1.95 -5.24 -31.42
CA PHE A 133 -2.00 -5.79 -32.77
C PHE A 133 -2.63 -7.21 -32.83
N PHE A 134 -2.38 -8.05 -31.82
CA PHE A 134 -2.89 -9.42 -31.71
C PHE A 134 -4.29 -9.52 -31.08
N ALA A 135 -4.84 -8.43 -30.54
CA ALA A 135 -6.19 -8.39 -29.95
C ALA A 135 -7.32 -8.52 -30.98
N ALA A 136 -7.01 -8.24 -32.26
CA ALA A 136 -7.95 -8.29 -33.37
C ALA A 136 -8.46 -9.72 -33.62
N GLY A 137 -9.77 -9.88 -33.77
CA GLY A 137 -10.39 -11.12 -34.25
C GLY A 137 -11.11 -10.93 -35.58
N SER A 138 -11.37 -12.03 -36.27
CA SER A 138 -11.95 -12.03 -37.62
C SER A 138 -13.20 -12.89 -37.71
N GLY A 139 -14.23 -12.38 -38.40
CA GLY A 139 -15.49 -13.10 -38.63
C GLY A 139 -16.37 -13.24 -37.38
N ASN A 140 -17.46 -13.99 -37.52
CA ASN A 140 -18.50 -14.15 -36.47
C ASN A 140 -17.99 -14.91 -35.24
N SER A 141 -16.99 -15.79 -35.41
CA SER A 141 -16.37 -16.57 -34.33
C SER A 141 -15.15 -15.89 -33.71
N ASN A 142 -14.85 -14.64 -34.09
CA ASN A 142 -13.79 -13.83 -33.49
C ASN A 142 -12.37 -14.44 -33.59
N GLU A 143 -12.08 -15.12 -34.70
CA GLU A 143 -10.89 -15.97 -34.86
C GLU A 143 -9.57 -15.14 -34.88
N PRO A 144 -8.56 -15.50 -34.07
CA PRO A 144 -7.33 -14.72 -33.86
C PRO A 144 -6.27 -14.95 -34.94
N ARG A 145 -6.58 -14.65 -36.22
CA ARG A 145 -5.70 -14.96 -37.37
C ARG A 145 -4.25 -14.50 -37.21
N ARG A 146 -4.02 -13.31 -36.65
CA ARG A 146 -2.66 -12.75 -36.44
C ARG A 146 -1.86 -13.56 -35.41
N ALA A 147 -2.50 -13.95 -34.31
CA ALA A 147 -1.87 -14.78 -33.28
C ALA A 147 -1.65 -16.21 -33.78
N THR A 148 -2.53 -16.73 -34.64
CA THR A 148 -2.35 -18.04 -35.31
C THR A 148 -1.11 -18.04 -36.20
N VAL A 149 -0.88 -16.99 -37.00
CA VAL A 149 0.32 -16.86 -37.84
C VAL A 149 1.60 -16.82 -36.98
N LEU A 150 1.60 -16.07 -35.87
CA LEU A 150 2.73 -16.05 -34.95
C LEU A 150 3.00 -17.43 -34.33
N THR A 151 1.94 -18.11 -33.87
CA THR A 151 2.05 -19.46 -33.29
C THR A 151 2.59 -20.45 -34.31
N PHE A 152 2.13 -20.36 -35.57
CA PHE A 152 2.66 -21.16 -36.67
C PHE A 152 4.15 -20.90 -36.89
N ALA A 153 4.59 -19.65 -36.95
CA ALA A 153 6.00 -19.29 -37.14
C ALA A 153 6.89 -19.85 -36.02
N ILE A 154 6.46 -19.71 -34.75
CA ILE A 154 7.20 -20.26 -33.60
C ILE A 154 7.26 -21.79 -33.68
N ALA A 155 6.15 -22.46 -34.01
CA ALA A 155 6.12 -23.91 -34.15
C ALA A 155 7.06 -24.41 -35.27
N GLN A 156 7.13 -23.70 -36.41
CA GLN A 156 8.03 -24.07 -37.50
C GLN A 156 9.51 -24.02 -37.09
N ILE A 157 9.92 -23.06 -36.25
CA ILE A 157 11.29 -23.00 -35.72
C ILE A 157 11.63 -24.27 -34.94
N CYS A 158 10.70 -24.72 -34.09
CA CYS A 158 10.87 -25.96 -33.32
C CYS A 158 10.88 -27.21 -34.21
N VAL A 159 10.06 -27.24 -35.27
CA VAL A 159 10.04 -28.37 -36.23
C VAL A 159 11.36 -28.46 -36.99
N VAL A 160 11.91 -27.32 -37.44
CA VAL A 160 13.20 -27.26 -38.14
C VAL A 160 14.37 -27.70 -37.25
N ALA A 161 14.29 -27.48 -35.93
CA ALA A 161 15.31 -27.95 -34.99
C ALA A 161 15.41 -29.49 -34.91
N GLY A 162 14.37 -30.24 -35.29
CA GLY A 162 14.43 -31.66 -35.63
C GLY A 162 14.63 -32.67 -34.49
N ASP A 163 14.99 -32.24 -33.28
CA ASP A 163 15.23 -33.13 -32.13
C ASP A 163 14.16 -32.99 -31.04
N LEU A 164 13.27 -33.98 -30.97
CA LEU A 164 12.22 -34.06 -29.95
C LEU A 164 12.79 -34.11 -28.52
N ASN A 165 13.91 -34.82 -28.32
CA ASN A 165 14.51 -35.01 -27.01
C ASN A 165 15.16 -33.72 -26.50
N ALA A 166 15.65 -32.86 -27.41
CA ALA A 166 16.14 -31.53 -27.05
C ALA A 166 15.02 -30.54 -26.71
N ILE A 167 13.85 -30.68 -27.33
CA ILE A 167 12.71 -29.76 -27.15
C ILE A 167 11.91 -30.08 -25.87
N ALA A 168 11.78 -31.36 -25.51
CA ALA A 168 10.97 -31.81 -24.39
C ALA A 168 11.31 -31.14 -23.02
N PRO A 169 12.58 -30.98 -22.63
CA PRO A 169 12.94 -30.27 -21.40
C PRO A 169 12.53 -28.79 -21.41
N ILE A 170 12.67 -28.11 -22.55
CA ILE A 170 12.31 -26.68 -22.68
C ILE A 170 10.81 -26.49 -22.49
N ILE A 171 9.99 -27.31 -23.16
CA ILE A 171 8.52 -27.28 -23.03
C ILE A 171 8.11 -27.56 -21.57
N THR A 172 8.75 -28.54 -20.94
CA THR A 172 8.50 -28.90 -19.54
C THR A 172 8.73 -27.71 -18.61
N MET A 173 9.80 -26.94 -18.81
CA MET A 173 10.07 -25.75 -17.98
C MET A 173 8.96 -24.70 -18.08
N PHE A 174 8.45 -24.42 -19.29
CA PHE A 174 7.36 -23.46 -19.46
C PHE A 174 6.08 -23.91 -18.75
N PHE A 175 5.68 -25.18 -18.90
CA PHE A 175 4.51 -25.70 -18.19
C PHE A 175 4.69 -25.70 -16.67
N MET A 176 5.89 -26.04 -16.18
CA MET A 176 6.16 -26.05 -14.74
C MET A 176 6.08 -24.66 -14.13
N ILE A 177 6.58 -23.63 -14.82
CA ILE A 177 6.43 -22.25 -14.37
C ILE A 177 4.96 -21.85 -14.32
N THR A 178 4.20 -22.15 -15.37
CA THR A 178 2.77 -21.80 -15.41
C THR A 178 2.00 -22.48 -14.26
N TYR A 179 2.22 -23.77 -14.03
CA TYR A 179 1.59 -24.49 -12.93
C TYR A 179 2.06 -24.01 -11.56
N GLY A 180 3.35 -23.69 -11.41
CA GLY A 180 3.91 -23.14 -10.18
C GLY A 180 3.31 -21.78 -9.83
N LEU A 181 3.20 -20.88 -10.81
CA LEU A 181 2.59 -19.56 -10.65
C LEU A 181 1.11 -19.63 -10.32
N LEU A 182 0.35 -20.51 -10.99
CA LEU A 182 -1.08 -20.68 -10.71
C LEU A 182 -1.31 -21.17 -9.28
N ASN A 183 -0.49 -22.13 -8.83
CA ASN A 183 -0.50 -22.60 -7.45
C ASN A 183 -0.07 -21.49 -6.47
N LEU A 184 0.95 -20.71 -6.79
CA LEU A 184 1.40 -19.62 -5.93
C LEU A 184 0.35 -18.50 -5.80
N ALA A 185 -0.31 -18.12 -6.89
CA ALA A 185 -1.37 -17.13 -6.90
C ALA A 185 -2.56 -17.57 -6.03
N THR A 186 -3.01 -18.82 -6.17
CA THR A 186 -4.10 -19.37 -5.34
C THR A 186 -3.72 -19.48 -3.86
N PHE A 187 -2.46 -19.80 -3.55
CA PHE A 187 -1.94 -19.78 -2.17
C PHE A 187 -2.00 -18.36 -1.57
N TYR A 188 -1.55 -17.34 -2.32
CA TYR A 188 -1.57 -15.96 -1.85
C TYR A 188 -3.00 -15.44 -1.63
N GLU A 189 -3.92 -15.70 -2.55
CA GLU A 189 -5.32 -15.29 -2.39
C GLU A 189 -5.99 -15.95 -1.18
N ALA A 190 -5.65 -17.22 -0.91
CA ALA A 190 -6.18 -17.93 0.25
C ALA A 190 -5.65 -17.38 1.59
N ILE A 191 -4.38 -16.96 1.67
CA ILE A 191 -3.77 -16.47 2.92
C ILE A 191 -4.11 -15.00 3.21
N THR A 192 -4.28 -14.18 2.18
CA THR A 192 -4.67 -12.75 2.33
C THR A 192 -6.15 -12.59 2.68
N LYS A 193 -6.94 -13.65 2.57
CA LYS A 193 -8.39 -13.64 2.81
C LYS A 193 -9.11 -12.59 1.97
N ASN A 194 -8.69 -12.44 0.71
CA ASN A 194 -9.31 -11.52 -0.23
C ASN A 194 -10.82 -11.83 -0.36
N PRO A 195 -11.72 -10.87 -0.09
CA PRO A 195 -13.16 -11.10 -0.16
C PRO A 195 -13.66 -11.54 -1.54
N SER A 196 -12.93 -11.24 -2.62
CA SER A 196 -13.27 -11.67 -3.98
C SER A 196 -12.89 -13.13 -4.27
N TYR A 197 -11.94 -13.69 -3.53
CA TYR A 197 -11.51 -15.07 -3.69
C TYR A 197 -12.33 -16.01 -2.80
N ARG A 198 -13.39 -16.59 -3.36
CA ARG A 198 -14.32 -17.52 -2.67
C ARG A 198 -14.44 -18.85 -3.40
N PRO A 199 -13.41 -19.70 -3.36
CA PRO A 199 -13.44 -20.99 -4.02
C PRO A 199 -14.54 -21.87 -3.43
N THR A 200 -15.48 -22.32 -4.26
CA THR A 200 -16.60 -23.21 -3.87
C THR A 200 -16.23 -24.69 -3.95
N PHE A 201 -15.05 -25.01 -4.48
CA PHE A 201 -14.57 -26.38 -4.62
C PHE A 201 -14.15 -26.96 -3.25
N LYS A 202 -14.77 -28.08 -2.86
CA LYS A 202 -14.64 -28.69 -1.52
C LYS A 202 -13.20 -29.02 -1.11
N TYR A 203 -12.36 -29.43 -2.07
CA TYR A 203 -10.98 -29.85 -1.78
C TYR A 203 -9.94 -28.74 -1.99
N ASN A 204 -10.38 -27.48 -2.09
CA ASN A 204 -9.47 -26.35 -2.17
C ASN A 204 -8.93 -25.98 -0.78
N HIS A 205 -7.62 -26.09 -0.58
CA HIS A 205 -6.94 -25.68 0.65
C HIS A 205 -5.60 -25.02 0.33
N TRP A 206 -5.23 -23.97 1.06
CA TRP A 206 -4.00 -23.19 0.81
C TRP A 206 -2.74 -24.06 0.81
N SER A 207 -2.71 -25.11 1.64
CA SER A 207 -1.54 -26.01 1.73
C SER A 207 -1.33 -26.85 0.47
N ILE A 208 -2.41 -27.21 -0.24
CA ILE A 208 -2.33 -27.99 -1.48
C ILE A 208 -1.75 -27.11 -2.59
N SER A 209 -2.19 -25.86 -2.68
CA SER A 209 -1.62 -24.86 -3.58
C SER A 209 -0.13 -24.62 -3.28
N LEU A 210 0.24 -24.45 -2.00
CA LEU A 210 1.65 -24.27 -1.63
C LEU A 210 2.49 -25.50 -2.01
N LEU A 211 2.00 -26.71 -1.71
CA LEU A 211 2.66 -27.96 -2.08
C LEU A 211 2.84 -28.09 -3.59
N GLY A 212 1.84 -27.70 -4.37
CA GLY A 212 1.91 -27.66 -5.84
C GLY A 212 2.97 -26.69 -6.35
N ALA A 213 3.05 -25.47 -5.78
CA ALA A 213 4.04 -24.47 -6.15
C ALA A 213 5.47 -24.94 -5.84
N VAL A 214 5.70 -25.45 -4.62
CA VAL A 214 7.00 -26.00 -4.20
C VAL A 214 7.36 -27.24 -5.02
N GLY A 215 6.39 -28.11 -5.32
CA GLY A 215 6.58 -29.29 -6.15
C GLY A 215 7.00 -28.94 -7.57
N CYS A 216 6.37 -27.95 -8.21
CA CYS A 216 6.76 -27.47 -9.54
C CYS A 216 8.19 -26.91 -9.52
N LEU A 217 8.54 -26.10 -8.52
CA LEU A 217 9.90 -25.55 -8.39
C LEU A 217 10.95 -26.66 -8.16
N GLY A 218 10.64 -27.62 -7.29
CA GLY A 218 11.50 -28.77 -7.03
C GLY A 218 11.75 -29.58 -8.29
N VAL A 219 10.69 -29.90 -9.04
CA VAL A 219 10.79 -30.61 -10.31
C VAL A 219 11.63 -29.84 -11.34
N MET A 220 11.43 -28.52 -11.48
CA MET A 220 12.25 -27.71 -12.40
C MET A 220 13.74 -27.80 -12.07
N LEU A 221 14.10 -27.62 -10.81
CA LEU A 221 15.50 -27.68 -10.36
C LEU A 221 16.10 -29.08 -10.54
N LEU A 222 15.29 -30.13 -10.34
CA LEU A 222 15.70 -31.51 -10.52
C LEU A 222 15.92 -31.88 -12.00
N ILE A 223 15.11 -31.36 -12.92
CA ILE A 223 15.24 -31.63 -14.36
C ILE A 223 16.50 -30.96 -14.91
N ASN A 224 16.61 -29.65 -14.76
CA ASN A 224 17.78 -28.89 -15.22
C ASN A 224 17.85 -27.54 -14.51
N TRP A 225 18.82 -27.39 -13.63
CA TRP A 225 19.00 -26.17 -12.84
C TRP A 225 19.29 -24.93 -13.69
N LEU A 226 20.04 -25.06 -14.80
CA LEU A 226 20.38 -23.93 -15.67
C LEU A 226 19.12 -23.37 -16.34
N TRP A 227 18.33 -24.23 -16.98
CA TRP A 227 17.08 -23.82 -17.62
C TRP A 227 16.05 -23.33 -16.59
N ALA A 228 15.99 -23.94 -15.40
CA ALA A 228 15.15 -23.46 -14.31
C ALA A 228 15.54 -22.03 -13.89
N MET A 229 16.83 -21.75 -13.71
CA MET A 229 17.32 -20.42 -13.35
C MET A 229 17.03 -19.38 -14.45
N ILE A 230 17.26 -19.72 -15.72
CA ILE A 230 16.93 -18.84 -16.85
C ILE A 230 15.44 -18.51 -16.86
N ALA A 231 14.59 -19.51 -16.64
CA ALA A 231 13.16 -19.35 -16.73
C ALA A 231 12.58 -18.59 -15.52
N ILE A 232 13.12 -18.81 -14.31
CA ILE A 232 12.84 -17.99 -13.12
C ILE A 232 13.30 -16.54 -13.33
N ALA A 233 14.49 -16.31 -13.87
CA ALA A 233 15.00 -14.98 -14.15
C ALA A 233 14.16 -14.24 -15.19
N THR A 234 13.73 -14.94 -16.25
CA THR A 234 12.84 -14.40 -17.29
C THR A 234 11.50 -13.99 -16.69
N LEU A 235 10.92 -14.84 -15.82
CA LEU A 235 9.69 -14.55 -15.10
C LEU A 235 9.85 -13.35 -14.16
N ALA A 236 10.92 -13.30 -13.38
CA ALA A 236 11.20 -12.19 -12.47
C ALA A 236 11.38 -10.88 -13.24
N GLY A 237 12.07 -10.91 -14.38
CA GLY A 237 12.21 -9.78 -15.29
C GLY A 237 10.88 -9.32 -15.88
N LEU A 238 10.03 -10.25 -16.33
CA LEU A 238 8.69 -9.93 -16.83
C LEU A 238 7.81 -9.33 -15.74
N HIS A 239 7.80 -9.91 -14.55
CA HIS A 239 7.06 -9.39 -13.40
C HIS A 239 7.56 -8.00 -13.01
N TRP A 240 8.87 -7.78 -12.95
CA TRP A 240 9.45 -6.45 -12.69
C TRP A 240 9.06 -5.43 -13.77
N TYR A 241 9.08 -5.83 -15.04
CA TYR A 241 8.70 -4.97 -16.15
C TYR A 241 7.22 -4.57 -16.09
N ILE A 242 6.31 -5.54 -15.90
CA ILE A 242 4.86 -5.27 -15.73
C ILE A 242 4.63 -4.37 -14.51
N HIS A 243 5.31 -4.64 -13.40
CA HIS A 243 5.20 -3.85 -12.17
C HIS A 243 5.49 -2.35 -12.40
N ASN A 244 6.48 -2.04 -13.25
CA ASN A 244 6.85 -0.66 -13.55
C ASN A 244 5.90 0.02 -14.57
N LEU A 245 5.11 -0.75 -15.31
CA LEU A 245 4.09 -0.25 -16.25
C LEU A 245 2.74 0.03 -15.58
N GLU A 246 2.40 -0.70 -14.51
CA GLU A 246 1.05 -0.78 -13.93
C GLU A 246 0.65 0.35 -12.96
N VAL A 247 1.38 1.47 -12.89
CA VAL A 247 1.08 2.55 -11.93
C VAL A 247 -0.32 3.18 -12.10
N GLU A 248 -1.08 2.91 -13.18
CA GLU A 248 -2.34 3.60 -13.47
C GLU A 248 -3.61 2.79 -13.82
N ARG A 249 -3.66 1.44 -13.79
CA ARG A 249 -4.90 0.70 -14.22
C ARG A 249 -5.55 -0.25 -13.20
N ARG A 250 -6.62 0.24 -12.57
CA ARG A 250 -7.96 -0.36 -12.29
C ARG A 250 -8.17 -1.77 -11.71
N TRP A 251 -7.15 -2.56 -11.39
CA TRP A 251 -7.36 -3.86 -10.73
C TRP A 251 -6.90 -3.86 -9.28
N GLY A 252 -7.68 -4.51 -8.41
CA GLY A 252 -7.39 -4.67 -6.99
C GLY A 252 -6.10 -5.47 -6.80
N ASP A 253 -4.98 -4.75 -6.64
CA ASP A 253 -3.66 -5.33 -6.45
C ASP A 253 -3.64 -6.18 -5.16
N LEU A 254 -3.11 -7.40 -5.26
CA LEU A 254 -2.80 -8.30 -4.16
C LEU A 254 -2.04 -7.60 -3.02
N ARG A 255 -1.18 -6.62 -3.35
CA ARG A 255 -0.45 -5.82 -2.35
C ARG A 255 -1.35 -4.92 -1.52
N THR A 256 -2.37 -4.33 -2.15
CA THR A 256 -3.37 -3.49 -1.47
C THR A 256 -4.16 -4.31 -0.46
N GLY A 257 -4.52 -5.56 -0.82
CA GLY A 257 -5.17 -6.50 0.11
C GLY A 257 -4.31 -6.80 1.34
N LEU A 258 -3.01 -7.06 1.16
CA LEU A 258 -2.07 -7.30 2.26
C LEU A 258 -1.88 -6.06 3.14
N ALA A 259 -1.73 -4.88 2.54
CA ALA A 259 -1.61 -3.61 3.25
C ALA A 259 -2.86 -3.34 4.11
N PHE A 260 -4.05 -3.55 3.55
CA PHE A 260 -5.31 -3.39 4.27
C PHE A 260 -5.41 -4.33 5.48
N GLU A 261 -5.10 -5.62 5.31
CA GLU A 261 -5.17 -6.58 6.42
C GLU A 261 -4.12 -6.27 7.51
N ARG A 262 -2.93 -5.79 7.14
CA ARG A 262 -1.93 -5.31 8.11
C ARG A 262 -2.44 -4.10 8.89
N ALA A 263 -3.01 -3.10 8.20
CA ALA A 263 -3.58 -1.92 8.82
C ALA A 263 -4.73 -2.29 9.77
N ARG A 264 -5.64 -3.18 9.34
CA ARG A 264 -6.76 -3.65 10.16
C ARG A 264 -6.30 -4.33 11.44
N ARG A 265 -5.32 -5.25 11.37
CA ARG A 265 -4.77 -5.92 12.56
C ARG A 265 -4.07 -4.93 13.49
N ALA A 266 -3.34 -3.95 12.95
CA ALA A 266 -2.70 -2.92 13.75
C ALA A 266 -3.74 -2.06 14.49
N LEU A 267 -4.81 -1.63 13.81
CA LEU A 267 -5.90 -0.87 14.42
C LEU A 267 -6.61 -1.64 15.53
N LEU A 268 -6.87 -2.95 15.34
CA LEU A 268 -7.50 -3.77 16.38
C LEU A 268 -6.61 -3.95 17.61
N ARG A 269 -5.29 -4.08 17.45
CA ARG A 269 -4.37 -4.12 18.59
C ARG A 269 -4.36 -2.81 19.39
N LEU A 270 -4.42 -1.68 18.69
CA LEU A 270 -4.50 -0.37 19.33
C LEU A 270 -5.78 -0.17 20.17
N GLU A 271 -6.85 -0.91 19.88
CA GLU A 271 -8.06 -0.88 20.73
C GLU A 271 -7.88 -1.62 22.07
N GLU A 272 -7.10 -2.70 22.06
CA GLU A 272 -6.85 -3.54 23.24
C GLU A 272 -5.89 -2.86 24.22
N GLU A 273 -4.94 -2.06 23.74
CA GLU A 273 -3.94 -1.38 24.57
C GLU A 273 -4.53 -0.12 25.24
N ALA A 274 -4.34 0.07 26.55
CA ALA A 274 -4.68 1.32 27.23
C ALA A 274 -3.75 2.45 26.77
N GLN A 275 -4.30 3.64 26.46
CA GLN A 275 -3.46 4.79 26.12
C GLN A 275 -2.73 5.27 27.37
N ASP A 276 -1.42 5.03 27.41
CA ASP A 276 -0.54 5.64 28.41
C ASP A 276 -0.32 7.13 28.01
N PRO A 277 -0.60 8.10 28.90
CA PRO A 277 -0.29 9.51 28.68
C PRO A 277 1.16 9.77 28.22
N LYS A 278 2.09 8.86 28.53
CA LYS A 278 3.51 8.92 28.09
C LYS A 278 3.73 8.62 26.62
N ASN A 279 2.84 7.84 26.00
CA ASN A 279 2.92 7.51 24.58
C ASN A 279 1.97 8.38 23.75
N TRP A 280 1.69 9.59 24.24
CA TRP A 280 0.93 10.58 23.49
C TRP A 280 1.66 10.91 22.19
N ARG A 281 0.91 10.91 21.08
CA ARG A 281 1.41 11.28 19.75
C ARG A 281 0.47 12.30 19.12
N PRO A 282 1.00 13.29 18.38
CA PRO A 282 0.17 14.30 17.76
C PRO A 282 -0.68 13.67 16.65
N THR A 283 -2.00 13.67 16.83
CA THR A 283 -2.95 13.36 15.76
C THR A 283 -3.66 14.66 15.43
N VAL A 284 -3.09 15.38 14.47
CA VAL A 284 -3.45 16.77 14.14
C VAL A 284 -4.48 16.76 13.02
N MET A 285 -5.62 17.40 13.26
CA MET A 285 -6.56 17.79 12.22
C MET A 285 -6.34 19.27 11.88
N ALA A 286 -5.75 19.53 10.71
CA ALA A 286 -5.48 20.87 10.23
C ALA A 286 -6.63 21.36 9.34
N LEU A 287 -7.30 22.43 9.75
CA LEU A 287 -8.38 23.06 8.98
C LEU A 287 -7.78 24.05 7.96
N SER A 288 -7.22 23.49 6.89
CA SER A 288 -6.51 24.22 5.84
C SER A 288 -7.40 24.70 4.69
N GLY A 289 -8.68 24.32 4.67
CA GLY A 289 -9.53 24.53 3.50
C GLY A 289 -9.00 23.73 2.30
N SER A 290 -8.84 24.36 1.14
CA SER A 290 -8.27 23.70 -0.05
C SER A 290 -6.76 23.43 0.04
N GLY A 291 -6.09 23.82 1.13
CA GLY A 291 -4.63 23.73 1.29
C GLY A 291 -3.92 24.91 0.66
N TRP A 292 -4.24 25.20 -0.61
CA TRP A 292 -3.68 26.30 -1.39
C TRP A 292 -3.95 27.70 -0.84
N THR A 293 -5.09 27.90 -0.17
CA THR A 293 -5.46 29.21 0.37
C THR A 293 -4.68 29.58 1.64
N ARG A 294 -4.14 28.59 2.36
CA ARG A 294 -3.43 28.76 3.63
C ARG A 294 -2.29 27.74 3.73
N PRO A 295 -1.25 27.84 2.89
CA PRO A 295 -0.21 26.82 2.77
C PRO A 295 0.58 26.59 4.07
N TYR A 296 0.73 27.60 4.92
CA TYR A 296 1.40 27.46 6.20
C TYR A 296 0.69 26.49 7.16
N ILE A 297 -0.64 26.35 7.09
CA ILE A 297 -1.37 25.47 8.01
C ILE A 297 -1.02 23.99 7.78
N PRO A 298 -1.10 23.44 6.55
CA PRO A 298 -0.58 22.11 6.24
C PRO A 298 0.90 21.91 6.55
N ILE A 299 1.76 22.88 6.20
CA ILE A 299 3.21 22.78 6.37
C ILE A 299 3.58 22.68 7.85
N TYR A 300 3.05 23.58 8.69
CA TYR A 300 3.27 23.49 10.13
C TYR A 300 2.62 22.25 10.74
N GLY A 301 1.45 21.83 10.26
CA GLY A 301 0.86 20.55 10.66
C GLY A 301 1.80 19.37 10.39
N HIS A 302 2.52 19.39 9.27
CA HIS A 302 3.50 18.37 8.91
C HIS A 302 4.74 18.45 9.81
N TRP A 303 5.29 19.66 10.02
CA TRP A 303 6.45 19.82 10.91
C TRP A 303 6.16 19.45 12.37
N LEU A 304 4.96 19.76 12.88
CA LEU A 304 4.55 19.42 14.24
C LEU A 304 4.28 17.92 14.44
N THR A 305 4.01 17.18 13.37
CA THR A 305 3.84 15.71 13.43
C THR A 305 5.16 14.97 13.22
N SER A 306 6.10 15.55 12.47
CA SER A 306 7.50 15.07 12.26
C SER A 306 7.61 13.56 11.97
N GLY A 307 6.66 12.98 11.22
CA GLY A 307 6.61 11.54 10.91
C GLY A 307 6.33 10.63 12.12
N HIS A 308 6.06 11.20 13.29
CA HIS A 308 5.79 10.48 14.54
C HIS A 308 4.30 10.50 14.94
N GLY A 309 3.50 11.26 14.20
CA GLY A 309 2.07 11.42 14.39
C GLY A 309 1.28 11.24 13.09
N ILE A 310 0.04 11.71 13.10
CA ILE A 310 -0.86 11.64 11.94
C ILE A 310 -1.34 13.04 11.64
N LEU A 311 -1.22 13.46 10.39
CA LEU A 311 -1.79 14.70 9.90
C LEU A 311 -3.03 14.39 9.06
N THR A 312 -4.13 15.04 9.37
CA THR A 312 -5.31 15.09 8.50
C THR A 312 -5.51 16.53 8.04
N LEU A 313 -5.55 16.76 6.73
CA LEU A 313 -5.98 18.03 6.15
C LEU A 313 -7.49 18.00 5.95
N ALA A 314 -8.20 18.91 6.60
CA ALA A 314 -9.65 18.95 6.61
C ALA A 314 -10.20 20.18 5.90
N HIS A 315 -11.20 19.95 5.05
CA HIS A 315 -11.96 21.00 4.39
C HIS A 315 -13.46 20.82 4.61
N VAL A 316 -14.09 21.80 5.26
CA VAL A 316 -15.55 21.90 5.32
C VAL A 316 -16.02 22.78 4.16
N VAL A 317 -16.89 22.24 3.32
CA VAL A 317 -17.56 22.95 2.22
C VAL A 317 -18.96 23.33 2.69
N THR A 318 -19.28 24.62 2.67
CA THR A 318 -20.60 25.10 3.07
C THR A 318 -21.63 24.86 1.97
N GLY A 319 -22.69 24.13 2.27
CA GLY A 319 -23.82 23.87 1.37
C GLY A 319 -24.55 22.56 1.67
N GLU A 320 -25.49 22.21 0.80
CA GLU A 320 -26.31 20.99 0.92
C GLU A 320 -25.66 19.79 0.22
N ILE A 321 -25.76 18.61 0.83
CA ILE A 321 -25.10 17.38 0.34
C ILE A 321 -25.58 17.00 -1.06
N ASP A 322 -26.89 17.00 -1.30
CA ASP A 322 -27.48 16.57 -2.56
C ASP A 322 -27.01 17.41 -3.76
N ALA A 323 -26.79 18.72 -3.53
CA ALA A 323 -26.32 19.63 -4.56
C ALA A 323 -24.80 19.55 -4.83
N HIS A 324 -24.03 18.95 -3.91
CA HIS A 324 -22.57 19.06 -3.89
C HIS A 324 -21.83 17.72 -3.77
N ALA A 325 -22.52 16.59 -3.82
CA ALA A 325 -21.92 15.25 -3.76
C ALA A 325 -20.76 15.07 -4.76
N ASP A 326 -20.95 15.48 -6.03
CA ASP A 326 -19.90 15.42 -7.06
C ASP A 326 -18.75 16.40 -6.79
N ARG A 327 -19.03 17.54 -6.15
CA ARG A 327 -18.02 18.55 -5.80
C ARG A 327 -17.14 18.08 -4.65
N ARG A 328 -17.66 17.28 -3.70
CA ARG A 328 -16.87 16.70 -2.61
C ARG A 328 -15.65 15.96 -3.13
N ASN A 329 -15.86 15.05 -4.09
CA ASN A 329 -14.79 14.23 -4.66
C ASN A 329 -13.75 15.08 -5.39
N ARG A 330 -14.17 16.19 -6.02
CA ARG A 330 -13.24 17.14 -6.66
C ARG A 330 -12.39 17.90 -5.65
N TYR A 331 -12.98 18.39 -4.56
CA TYR A 331 -12.22 19.04 -3.49
C TYR A 331 -11.27 18.07 -2.79
N GLU A 332 -11.70 16.84 -2.56
CA GLU A 332 -10.85 15.80 -1.98
C GLU A 332 -9.69 15.43 -2.92
N ALA A 333 -9.96 15.29 -4.23
CA ALA A 333 -8.92 15.07 -5.23
C ALA A 333 -7.93 16.25 -5.29
N ALA A 334 -8.41 17.49 -5.23
CA ALA A 334 -7.53 18.67 -5.18
C ALA A 334 -6.64 18.68 -3.93
N LEU A 335 -7.18 18.27 -2.78
CA LEU A 335 -6.42 18.16 -1.54
C LEU A 335 -5.41 17.00 -1.61
N ARG A 336 -5.77 15.87 -2.25
CA ARG A 336 -4.83 14.76 -2.55
C ARG A 336 -3.68 15.23 -3.44
N SER A 337 -3.98 15.99 -4.49
CA SER A 337 -2.95 16.54 -5.39
C SER A 337 -2.02 17.51 -4.67
N PHE A 338 -2.55 18.35 -3.76
CA PHE A 338 -1.73 19.21 -2.91
C PHE A 338 -0.81 18.38 -2.00
N ILE A 339 -1.36 17.39 -1.29
CA ILE A 339 -0.58 16.49 -0.41
C ILE A 339 0.54 15.79 -1.18
N GLN A 340 0.26 15.27 -2.38
CA GLN A 340 1.26 14.59 -3.21
C GLN A 340 2.32 15.53 -3.73
N ARG A 341 1.92 16.72 -4.20
CA ARG A 341 2.84 17.72 -4.77
C ARG A 341 3.79 18.29 -3.72
N GLU A 342 3.28 18.55 -2.52
CA GLU A 342 4.03 19.09 -1.40
C GLU A 342 4.67 17.98 -0.53
N GLU A 343 4.62 16.72 -0.98
CA GLU A 343 5.18 15.55 -0.31
C GLU A 343 4.77 15.41 1.18
N LEU A 344 3.54 15.79 1.50
CA LEU A 344 3.01 15.76 2.86
C LEU A 344 2.62 14.33 3.27
N GLU A 345 3.08 13.89 4.44
CA GLU A 345 2.60 12.67 5.10
C GLU A 345 1.22 12.90 5.75
N ALA A 346 0.19 13.14 4.93
CA ALA A 346 -1.13 13.55 5.39
C ALA A 346 -2.30 12.82 4.71
N PHE A 347 -3.43 12.79 5.40
CA PHE A 347 -4.70 12.28 4.86
C PHE A 347 -5.67 13.43 4.56
N PRO A 348 -6.30 13.47 3.38
CA PRO A 348 -7.33 14.46 3.08
C PRO A 348 -8.69 14.02 3.61
N VAL A 349 -9.48 14.97 4.12
CA VAL A 349 -10.89 14.77 4.44
C VAL A 349 -11.70 15.99 4.01
N VAL A 350 -12.83 15.75 3.34
CA VAL A 350 -13.74 16.81 2.91
C VAL A 350 -15.16 16.48 3.34
N THR A 351 -15.81 17.40 4.04
CA THR A 351 -17.23 17.28 4.44
C THR A 351 -18.05 18.43 3.86
N ILE A 352 -19.34 18.19 3.65
CA ILE A 352 -20.30 19.19 3.19
C ILE A 352 -21.33 19.37 4.29
N HIS A 353 -21.49 20.61 4.76
CA HIS A 353 -22.46 20.96 5.79
C HIS A 353 -23.06 22.34 5.54
N PRO A 354 -24.27 22.64 6.03
CA PRO A 354 -24.88 23.96 5.85
C PRO A 354 -24.01 25.09 6.43
N ASN A 355 -23.38 24.84 7.59
CA ASN A 355 -22.55 25.80 8.30
C ASN A 355 -21.18 25.20 8.66
N LEU A 356 -20.15 26.05 8.71
CA LEU A 356 -18.79 25.66 9.05
C LEU A 356 -18.70 24.99 10.43
N SER A 357 -19.37 25.55 11.45
CA SER A 357 -19.37 25.01 12.82
C SER A 357 -19.88 23.57 12.90
N GLN A 358 -20.97 23.26 12.18
CA GLN A 358 -21.53 21.90 12.14
C GLN A 358 -20.58 20.92 11.44
N GLY A 359 -19.90 21.37 10.39
CA GLY A 359 -18.91 20.53 9.70
C GLY A 359 -17.66 20.27 10.54
N ILE A 360 -17.20 21.27 11.31
CA ILE A 360 -16.11 21.08 12.28
C ILE A 360 -16.55 20.11 13.37
N GLU A 361 -17.74 20.29 13.94
CA GLU A 361 -18.28 19.37 14.96
C GLU A 361 -18.33 17.92 14.48
N ALA A 362 -18.88 17.70 13.27
CA ALA A 362 -18.96 16.37 12.67
C ALA A 362 -17.56 15.75 12.44
N LEU A 363 -16.60 16.54 11.95
CA LEU A 363 -15.22 16.09 11.77
C LEU A 363 -14.57 15.69 13.10
N LEU A 364 -14.73 16.49 14.15
CA LEU A 364 -14.08 16.22 15.44
C LEU A 364 -14.67 15.01 16.18
N GLN A 365 -15.96 14.72 15.96
CA GLN A 365 -16.63 13.56 16.56
C GLN A 365 -16.41 12.27 15.77
N CYS A 366 -16.44 12.34 14.44
CA CYS A 366 -16.55 11.16 13.57
C CYS A 366 -15.28 10.82 12.79
N HIS A 367 -14.31 11.73 12.64
CA HIS A 367 -13.10 11.45 11.86
C HIS A 367 -12.13 10.52 12.60
N GLY A 368 -11.56 9.59 11.84
CA GLY A 368 -10.63 8.57 12.35
C GLY A 368 -11.28 7.19 12.48
N LEU A 369 -10.47 6.20 12.83
CA LEU A 369 -10.91 4.81 13.02
C LEU A 369 -10.42 4.31 14.37
N GLY A 370 -11.35 3.86 15.21
CA GLY A 370 -11.00 3.38 16.55
C GLY A 370 -10.35 4.48 17.40
N ARG A 371 -9.20 4.18 18.00
CA ARG A 371 -8.35 5.12 18.77
C ARG A 371 -7.49 6.05 17.91
N MET A 372 -7.41 5.82 16.60
CA MET A 372 -6.70 6.70 15.67
C MET A 372 -7.62 7.88 15.28
N ARG A 373 -7.93 8.72 16.28
CA ARG A 373 -8.76 9.92 16.14
C ARG A 373 -7.94 11.16 16.43
N PRO A 374 -8.28 12.31 15.81
CA PRO A 374 -7.66 13.59 16.15
C PRO A 374 -7.69 13.83 17.66
N ASN A 375 -6.56 14.26 18.21
CA ASN A 375 -6.45 14.74 19.58
C ASN A 375 -6.14 16.25 19.63
N THR A 376 -5.69 16.82 18.51
CA THR A 376 -5.33 18.22 18.37
C THR A 376 -5.95 18.78 17.10
N VAL A 377 -6.53 19.97 17.18
CA VAL A 377 -7.08 20.70 16.04
C VAL A 377 -6.22 21.91 15.76
N LEU A 378 -5.76 22.05 14.53
CA LEU A 378 -4.96 23.17 14.07
C LEU A 378 -5.82 24.11 13.23
N PHE A 379 -5.99 25.33 13.74
CA PHE A 379 -6.73 26.42 13.10
C PHE A 379 -5.77 27.53 12.66
N GLY A 380 -6.19 28.30 11.65
CA GLY A 380 -5.64 29.64 11.43
C GLY A 380 -6.32 30.63 12.37
N TRP A 381 -5.54 31.52 12.97
CA TRP A 381 -6.04 32.59 13.83
C TRP A 381 -6.93 33.57 13.03
N PRO A 382 -8.05 34.06 13.59
CA PRO A 382 -8.91 35.03 12.91
C PRO A 382 -8.18 36.35 12.65
N ARG A 383 -8.50 37.02 11.54
CA ARG A 383 -7.92 38.34 11.21
C ARG A 383 -8.68 39.52 11.85
N ASP A 384 -9.98 39.34 12.05
CA ASP A 384 -10.90 40.41 12.44
C ASP A 384 -11.72 39.98 13.65
N ARG A 385 -12.16 40.96 14.45
CA ARG A 385 -12.97 40.73 15.66
C ARG A 385 -14.26 39.96 15.37
N GLU A 386 -14.91 40.22 14.23
CA GLU A 386 -16.12 39.51 13.82
C GLU A 386 -15.86 38.00 13.59
N LYS A 387 -14.77 37.67 12.88
CA LYS A 387 -14.36 36.28 12.66
C LYS A 387 -13.88 35.62 13.95
N ALA A 388 -13.40 36.40 14.93
CA ALA A 388 -13.01 35.88 16.23
C ALA A 388 -14.20 35.30 17.01
N ILE A 389 -15.40 35.84 16.85
CA ILE A 389 -16.62 35.29 17.47
C ILE A 389 -16.93 33.89 16.91
N ALA A 390 -16.91 33.75 15.57
CA ALA A 390 -17.08 32.45 14.93
C ALA A 390 -15.96 31.47 15.31
N PHE A 391 -14.72 31.95 15.39
CA PHE A 391 -13.58 31.16 15.82
C PHE A 391 -13.70 30.65 17.26
N GLY A 392 -14.14 31.50 18.20
CA GLY A 392 -14.38 31.09 19.58
C GLY A 392 -15.44 30.01 19.71
N THR A 393 -16.46 30.03 18.84
CA THR A 393 -17.44 28.93 18.73
C THR A 393 -16.75 27.63 18.30
N HIS A 394 -15.89 27.65 17.28
CA HIS A 394 -15.14 26.48 16.84
C HIS A 394 -14.18 25.94 17.93
N MET A 395 -13.53 26.82 18.68
CA MET A 395 -12.68 26.41 19.79
C MET A 395 -13.48 25.73 20.91
N ARG A 396 -14.66 26.27 21.25
CA ARG A 396 -15.55 25.64 22.24
C ARG A 396 -16.00 24.25 21.80
N ILE A 397 -16.29 24.06 20.52
CA ILE A 397 -16.62 22.75 19.96
C ILE A 397 -15.43 21.77 20.12
N ALA A 398 -14.22 22.21 19.79
CA ALA A 398 -13.02 21.38 19.94
C ALA A 398 -12.74 21.00 21.40
N THR A 399 -12.87 21.93 22.32
CA THR A 399 -12.62 21.69 23.74
C THR A 399 -13.69 20.82 24.40
N ARG A 400 -14.97 21.04 24.08
CA ARG A 400 -16.07 20.16 24.51
C ARG A 400 -15.93 18.73 24.01
N THR A 401 -15.30 18.53 22.85
CA THR A 401 -15.00 17.20 22.30
C THR A 401 -13.67 16.63 22.82
N GLY A 402 -13.05 17.26 23.83
CA GLY A 402 -11.82 16.81 24.47
C GLY A 402 -10.58 16.93 23.58
N LYS A 403 -10.57 17.87 22.63
CA LYS A 403 -9.47 18.09 21.69
C LYS A 403 -8.66 19.31 22.11
N SER A 404 -7.35 19.18 22.05
CA SER A 404 -6.44 20.32 22.20
C SER A 404 -6.58 21.25 20.99
N VAL A 405 -6.44 22.55 21.21
CA VAL A 405 -6.58 23.58 20.17
C VAL A 405 -5.22 24.24 19.96
N LEU A 406 -4.82 24.28 18.70
CA LEU A 406 -3.65 25.01 18.23
C LEU A 406 -4.13 26.06 17.23
N ALA A 407 -3.87 27.33 17.51
CA ALA A 407 -4.25 28.42 16.63
C ALA A 407 -3.00 29.14 16.10
N ALA A 408 -2.76 29.01 14.81
CA ALA A 408 -1.60 29.58 14.13
C ALA A 408 -1.89 31.00 13.65
N ARG A 409 -1.17 31.97 14.19
CA ARG A 409 -1.17 33.36 13.76
C ARG A 409 0.11 33.65 13.00
N PHE A 410 -0.04 34.13 11.77
CA PHE A 410 1.05 34.65 10.97
C PHE A 410 0.87 36.16 10.82
N ALA A 411 1.97 36.92 10.90
CA ALA A 411 1.92 38.37 10.69
C ALA A 411 1.40 38.68 9.28
N ALA A 412 0.63 39.77 9.14
CA ALA A 412 -0.03 40.13 7.87
C ALA A 412 0.94 40.19 6.68
N ALA A 413 2.18 40.65 6.90
CA ALA A 413 3.23 40.68 5.88
C ALA A 413 3.58 39.29 5.29
N LEU A 414 3.42 38.21 6.06
CA LEU A 414 3.62 36.84 5.59
C LEU A 414 2.39 36.25 4.89
N GLU A 415 1.20 36.85 5.10
CA GLU A 415 -0.06 36.36 4.56
C GLU A 415 -0.55 37.15 3.32
N ASP A 416 -0.13 38.41 3.15
CA ASP A 416 -0.50 39.26 2.00
C ASP A 416 0.43 39.11 0.79
N ASP A 417 1.51 38.34 0.92
CA ASP A 417 2.39 37.95 -0.19
C ASP A 417 1.75 36.85 -1.05
N ARG A 418 0.56 37.18 -1.59
CA ARG A 418 -0.12 36.39 -2.64
C ARG A 418 0.62 36.40 -3.97
N ASP A 419 1.67 37.22 -4.09
CA ASP A 419 2.48 37.46 -5.30
C ASP A 419 3.95 37.01 -5.18
N ILE A 420 4.40 36.41 -4.06
CA ILE A 420 5.70 35.73 -4.09
C ILE A 420 5.58 34.44 -4.87
N GLY A 421 6.18 34.45 -6.06
CA GLY A 421 6.33 33.30 -6.92
C GLY A 421 7.06 32.16 -6.21
N SER A 422 6.50 30.96 -6.37
CA SER A 422 6.96 29.65 -5.90
C SER A 422 6.54 29.27 -4.46
N VAL A 423 5.91 28.10 -4.36
CA VAL A 423 5.49 27.46 -3.09
C VAL A 423 6.70 27.13 -2.21
N ASP A 424 7.89 27.01 -2.82
CA ASP A 424 9.17 26.68 -2.17
C ASP A 424 9.55 27.65 -1.03
N GLU A 425 9.15 28.92 -1.10
CA GLU A 425 9.43 29.87 -0.02
C GLU A 425 8.63 29.59 1.27
N HIS A 426 7.46 28.94 1.17
CA HIS A 426 6.65 28.58 2.34
C HIS A 426 7.28 27.46 3.18
N TRP A 427 8.12 26.66 2.54
CA TRP A 427 8.88 25.57 3.17
C TRP A 427 10.19 26.04 3.82
N ARG A 428 10.58 27.31 3.62
CA ARG A 428 11.81 27.84 4.20
C ARG A 428 11.65 27.97 5.71
N THR A 429 12.43 27.18 6.44
CA THR A 429 12.48 27.24 7.90
C THR A 429 13.00 28.61 8.35
N PRO A 430 12.26 29.32 9.22
CA PRO A 430 12.72 30.61 9.73
C PRO A 430 13.96 30.46 10.61
N GLU A 431 14.89 31.40 10.49
CA GLU A 431 16.02 31.49 11.42
C GLU A 431 15.56 31.98 12.79
N GLY A 432 16.24 31.54 13.85
CA GLY A 432 15.97 31.97 15.22
C GLY A 432 15.68 30.83 16.18
N THR A 433 14.98 31.15 17.27
CA THR A 433 14.70 30.23 18.39
C THR A 433 13.23 29.81 18.43
N ILE A 434 12.96 28.64 19.01
CA ILE A 434 11.61 28.17 19.32
C ILE A 434 11.30 28.63 20.74
N ASP A 435 10.47 29.65 20.88
CA ASP A 435 10.20 30.28 22.17
C ASP A 435 8.90 29.76 22.78
N ILE A 436 8.93 29.39 24.05
CA ILE A 436 7.75 28.91 24.78
C ILE A 436 7.53 29.82 25.98
N TRP A 437 6.38 30.51 26.01
CA TRP A 437 6.00 31.35 27.14
C TRP A 437 5.22 30.55 28.17
N TRP A 438 5.94 30.15 29.23
CA TRP A 438 5.42 29.28 30.27
C TRP A 438 4.59 30.05 31.30
N ARG A 439 3.31 29.68 31.44
CA ARG A 439 2.38 30.26 32.42
C ARG A 439 1.72 29.23 33.36
N GLY A 440 2.10 27.96 33.27
CA GLY A 440 1.52 26.89 34.08
C GLY A 440 1.59 25.53 33.37
N LEU A 441 1.27 24.47 34.11
CA LEU A 441 1.34 23.09 33.63
C LEU A 441 0.24 22.74 32.62
N GLU A 442 -0.95 23.35 32.74
CA GLU A 442 -2.13 22.98 31.92
C GLU A 442 -1.84 22.97 30.42
N ASN A 443 -1.32 24.09 29.89
CA ASN A 443 -0.92 24.19 28.48
C ASN A 443 0.56 23.86 28.27
N GLY A 444 1.37 23.96 29.33
CA GLY A 444 2.82 23.88 29.26
C GLY A 444 3.33 22.54 28.74
N ALA A 445 2.75 21.43 29.23
CA ALA A 445 3.15 20.09 28.80
C ALA A 445 2.99 19.87 27.30
N LEU A 446 1.87 20.30 26.72
CA LEU A 446 1.62 20.22 25.29
C LEU A 446 2.55 21.14 24.50
N MET A 447 2.74 22.39 24.93
CA MET A 447 3.64 23.33 24.24
C MET A 447 5.08 22.82 24.19
N LEU A 448 5.59 22.27 25.30
CA LEU A 448 6.94 21.73 25.36
C LEU A 448 7.10 20.47 24.48
N THR A 449 6.11 19.58 24.48
CA THR A 449 6.08 18.40 23.60
C THR A 449 6.03 18.82 22.12
N LEU A 450 5.19 19.79 21.74
CA LEU A 450 5.11 20.30 20.37
C LEU A 450 6.42 20.95 19.92
N ALA A 451 7.06 21.74 20.78
CA ALA A 451 8.36 22.34 20.49
C ALA A 451 9.46 21.28 20.34
N HIS A 452 9.42 20.21 21.15
CA HIS A 452 10.35 19.09 21.03
C HIS A 452 10.16 18.32 19.72
N LEU A 453 8.92 18.00 19.36
CA LEU A 453 8.59 17.36 18.08
C LEU A 453 9.02 18.22 16.89
N LEU A 454 8.81 19.53 16.98
CA LEU A 454 9.27 20.46 15.97
C LEU A 454 10.81 20.41 15.87
N HIS A 455 11.53 20.46 16.98
CA HIS A 455 13.00 20.39 16.99
C HIS A 455 13.56 19.04 16.50
N GLN A 456 12.81 17.94 16.61
CA GLN A 456 13.21 16.65 16.03
C GLN A 456 13.15 16.65 14.50
N ASN A 457 12.37 17.54 13.90
CA ASN A 457 12.31 17.68 12.46
C ASN A 457 13.70 18.11 11.91
N PRO A 458 14.21 17.45 10.85
CA PRO A 458 15.52 17.78 10.28
C PRO A 458 15.71 19.26 9.94
N GLU A 459 14.64 19.92 9.49
CA GLU A 459 14.62 21.33 9.11
C GLU A 459 14.78 22.28 10.31
N TRP A 460 14.19 21.92 11.45
CA TRP A 460 14.12 22.75 12.67
C TRP A 460 15.18 22.40 13.72
N ARG A 461 16.00 21.38 13.47
CA ARG A 461 17.02 20.87 14.41
C ARG A 461 18.06 21.93 14.82
N ARG A 462 18.22 23.00 14.03
CA ARG A 462 19.13 24.12 14.35
C ARG A 462 18.51 25.14 15.29
N ASN A 463 17.18 25.23 15.33
CA ASN A 463 16.45 26.20 16.14
C ASN A 463 16.43 25.71 17.60
N ARG A 464 17.10 26.43 18.49
CA ARG A 464 17.13 26.08 19.93
C ARG A 464 15.79 26.38 20.58
N ILE A 465 15.36 25.51 21.49
CA ILE A 465 14.16 25.71 22.29
C ILE A 465 14.51 26.62 23.48
N ARG A 466 13.74 27.69 23.69
CA ARG A 466 13.85 28.57 24.86
C ARG A 466 12.56 28.55 25.67
N LEU A 467 12.68 28.26 26.97
CA LEU A 467 11.57 28.28 27.92
C LEU A 467 11.61 29.60 28.71
N LEU A 468 10.60 30.44 28.48
CA LEU A 468 10.57 31.84 28.93
C LEU A 468 9.46 32.06 29.96
N ARG A 469 9.74 32.84 31.01
CA ARG A 469 8.75 33.29 31.99
C ARG A 469 9.07 34.69 32.50
N VAL A 470 8.03 35.52 32.63
CA VAL A 470 8.15 36.85 33.27
C VAL A 470 7.89 36.72 34.77
N VAL A 471 8.71 37.40 35.56
CA VAL A 471 8.51 37.58 37.01
C VAL A 471 8.67 39.06 37.36
N GLU A 472 7.97 39.51 38.40
CA GLU A 472 7.98 40.92 38.82
C GLU A 472 9.16 41.24 39.76
N SER A 473 9.63 40.26 40.54
CA SER A 473 10.72 40.44 41.52
C SER A 473 11.96 39.62 41.17
N ALA A 474 13.14 40.20 41.41
CA ALA A 474 14.42 39.50 41.23
C ALA A 474 14.60 38.35 42.23
N GLU A 475 13.94 38.41 43.40
CA GLU A 475 13.96 37.37 44.42
C GLU A 475 13.33 36.07 43.93
N ALA A 476 12.27 36.15 43.12
CA ALA A 476 11.60 34.98 42.54
C ALA A 476 12.34 34.40 41.32
N GLN A 477 13.30 35.14 40.75
CA GLN A 477 13.95 34.78 39.49
C GLN A 477 14.66 33.42 39.59
N GLU A 478 15.47 33.24 40.63
CA GLU A 478 16.28 32.04 40.80
C GLU A 478 15.43 30.80 41.13
N GLN A 479 14.41 30.96 41.96
CA GLN A 479 13.48 29.88 42.29
C GLN A 479 12.70 29.40 41.05
N VAL A 480 12.18 30.34 40.25
CA VAL A 480 11.45 30.01 39.02
C VAL A 480 12.39 29.40 37.98
N ARG A 481 13.64 29.87 37.90
CA ARG A 481 14.66 29.34 37.01
C ARG A 481 14.96 27.87 37.32
N ALA A 482 15.21 27.56 38.59
CA ALA A 482 15.44 26.19 39.06
C ALA A 482 14.23 25.27 38.78
N HIS A 483 13.01 25.77 38.96
CA HIS A 483 11.80 24.99 38.64
C HIS A 483 11.67 24.69 37.15
N LEU A 484 11.99 25.65 36.26
CA LEU A 484 11.98 25.42 34.81
C LEU A 484 13.08 24.43 34.38
N GLU A 485 14.26 24.49 35.01
CA GLU A 485 15.34 23.53 34.81
C GLU A 485 14.93 22.11 35.20
N GLU A 486 14.32 21.94 36.39
CA GLU A 486 13.82 20.66 36.88
C GLU A 486 12.75 20.07 35.96
N LEU A 487 11.83 20.91 35.48
CA LEU A 487 10.76 20.50 34.56
C LEU A 487 11.34 20.02 33.22
N ALA A 488 12.28 20.77 32.65
CA ALA A 488 12.96 20.39 31.41
C ALA A 488 13.78 19.10 31.57
N ALA A 489 14.46 18.94 32.71
CA ALA A 489 15.24 17.76 33.04
C ALA A 489 14.34 16.52 33.20
N THR A 490 13.20 16.66 33.87
CA THR A 490 12.20 15.59 34.05
C THR A 490 11.61 15.16 32.72
N ALA A 491 11.28 16.13 31.86
CA ALA A 491 10.81 15.89 30.49
C ALA A 491 11.92 15.36 29.55
N ARG A 492 13.20 15.42 29.95
CA ARG A 492 14.39 15.09 29.14
C ARG A 492 14.48 15.89 27.83
N ILE A 493 14.04 17.15 27.87
CA ILE A 493 14.06 18.05 26.71
C ILE A 493 15.15 19.10 26.93
N SER A 494 16.12 19.15 26.02
CA SER A 494 17.18 20.15 26.06
C SER A 494 16.63 21.50 25.60
N CYS A 495 16.45 22.44 26.53
CA CYS A 495 16.05 23.81 26.23
C CYS A 495 16.81 24.83 27.10
N ASP A 496 17.04 26.01 26.55
CA ASP A 496 17.57 27.15 27.29
C ASP A 496 16.44 27.72 28.15
N HIS A 497 16.68 27.96 29.44
CA HIS A 497 15.69 28.55 30.34
C HIS A 497 16.03 30.03 30.56
N ARG A 498 15.02 30.91 30.50
CA ARG A 498 15.24 32.34 30.72
C ARG A 498 14.07 32.96 31.48
N VAL A 499 14.36 33.40 32.71
CA VAL A 499 13.42 34.13 33.55
C VAL A 499 13.72 35.62 33.43
N ILE A 500 12.73 36.39 32.96
CA ILE A 500 12.86 37.83 32.68
C ILE A 500 12.20 38.60 33.82
N VAL A 501 12.99 39.38 34.53
CA VAL A 501 12.49 40.32 35.55
C VAL A 501 12.08 41.60 34.83
N SER A 502 10.79 41.93 34.85
CA SER A 502 10.28 43.14 34.19
C SER A 502 9.06 43.66 34.92
N THR A 503 9.02 44.97 35.14
CA THR A 503 7.85 45.69 35.63
C THR A 503 7.02 46.30 34.50
N ALA A 504 7.47 46.15 33.25
CA ALA A 504 6.74 46.60 32.07
C ALA A 504 5.54 45.68 31.79
N PRO A 505 4.55 46.12 30.99
CA PRO A 505 3.48 45.25 30.53
C PRO A 505 4.04 43.94 29.94
N VAL A 506 3.39 42.82 30.28
CA VAL A 506 3.86 41.49 29.88
C VAL A 506 3.93 41.34 28.36
N ALA A 507 3.02 41.99 27.63
CA ALA A 507 3.01 42.02 26.16
C ALA A 507 4.32 42.61 25.59
N ASP A 508 4.72 43.78 26.07
CA ASP A 508 5.93 44.47 25.59
C ASP A 508 7.19 43.64 25.87
N THR A 509 7.22 42.99 27.03
CA THR A 509 8.30 42.07 27.43
C THR A 509 8.36 40.85 26.51
N ILE A 510 7.21 40.28 26.15
CA ILE A 510 7.10 39.12 25.25
C ILE A 510 7.63 39.46 23.85
N GLN A 511 7.16 40.58 23.31
CA GLN A 511 7.53 41.05 21.98
C GLN A 511 9.02 41.40 21.90
N ALA A 512 9.56 42.08 22.92
CA ALA A 512 10.99 42.42 22.96
C ALA A 512 11.88 41.17 23.02
N ALA A 513 11.55 40.21 23.89
CA ALA A 513 12.36 39.01 24.10
C ALA A 513 12.29 37.97 22.95
N SER A 514 11.16 37.94 22.24
CA SER A 514 10.88 36.96 21.17
C SER A 514 10.92 37.57 19.75
N SER A 515 11.37 38.81 19.61
CA SER A 515 11.45 39.52 18.31
C SER A 515 12.28 38.78 17.25
N SER A 516 13.32 38.05 17.67
CA SER A 516 14.16 37.22 16.81
C SER A 516 13.81 35.73 16.85
N ALA A 517 12.62 35.38 17.36
CA ALA A 517 12.17 34.00 17.42
C ALA A 517 11.70 33.51 16.04
N ALA A 518 12.02 32.26 15.72
CA ALA A 518 11.50 31.61 14.52
C ALA A 518 10.00 31.31 14.69
N VAL A 519 9.61 30.87 15.88
CA VAL A 519 8.22 30.59 16.26
C VAL A 519 8.04 30.76 17.76
N VAL A 520 6.86 31.24 18.16
CA VAL A 520 6.51 31.47 19.58
C VAL A 520 5.27 30.68 19.96
N PHE A 521 5.35 29.87 21.00
CA PHE A 521 4.21 29.18 21.62
C PHE A 521 3.73 29.95 22.85
N MET A 522 2.43 30.20 22.92
CA MET A 522 1.79 30.86 24.06
C MET A 522 0.53 30.11 24.48
N GLY A 523 0.41 29.86 25.78
CA GLY A 523 -0.79 29.24 26.35
C GLY A 523 -1.98 30.20 26.38
N PHE A 524 -3.18 29.68 26.15
CA PHE A 524 -4.41 30.44 26.35
C PHE A 524 -5.55 29.57 26.88
N GLU A 525 -6.59 30.24 27.35
CA GLU A 525 -7.82 29.62 27.81
C GLU A 525 -8.95 29.89 26.82
N THR A 526 -9.83 28.91 26.70
CA THR A 526 -10.99 28.99 25.81
C THR A 526 -11.99 30.00 26.37
N PRO A 527 -12.46 30.98 25.58
CA PRO A 527 -13.32 32.03 26.09
C PRO A 527 -14.73 31.48 26.35
N ALA A 528 -15.39 32.02 27.37
CA ALA A 528 -16.83 31.85 27.54
C ALA A 528 -17.57 32.49 26.36
N GLU A 529 -18.83 32.11 26.17
CA GLU A 529 -19.68 32.70 25.14
C GLU A 529 -19.92 34.19 25.45
N GLY A 530 -19.55 35.08 24.53
CA GLY A 530 -19.58 36.53 24.70
C GLY A 530 -18.21 37.18 24.92
N ASP A 531 -17.21 36.42 25.40
CA ASP A 531 -15.87 36.93 25.74
C ASP A 531 -14.84 36.74 24.61
N GLU A 532 -15.27 36.30 23.42
CA GLU A 532 -14.37 35.98 22.31
C GLU A 532 -13.59 37.20 21.81
N GLY A 533 -14.25 38.36 21.79
CA GLY A 533 -13.64 39.62 21.37
C GLY A 533 -12.53 40.07 22.32
N ASP A 534 -12.75 39.92 23.62
CA ASP A 534 -11.79 40.33 24.64
C ASP A 534 -10.57 39.40 24.66
N LEU A 535 -10.77 38.10 24.45
CA LEU A 535 -9.68 37.17 24.21
C LEU A 535 -8.89 37.57 22.97
N PHE A 536 -9.56 37.84 21.85
CA PHE A 536 -8.91 38.21 20.60
C PHE A 536 -8.00 39.43 20.79
N GLU A 537 -8.52 40.51 21.38
CA GLU A 537 -7.74 41.73 21.64
C GLU A 537 -6.57 41.48 22.59
N ARG A 538 -6.76 40.66 23.63
CA ARG A 538 -5.70 40.30 24.57
C ARG A 538 -4.58 39.52 23.90
N MET A 539 -4.92 38.52 23.08
CA MET A 539 -3.92 37.68 22.41
C MET A 539 -3.21 38.43 21.28
N GLU A 540 -3.92 39.29 20.53
CA GLU A 540 -3.29 40.18 19.56
C GLU A 540 -2.33 41.17 20.23
N ARG A 541 -2.68 41.72 21.39
CA ARG A 541 -1.77 42.57 22.17
C ARG A 541 -0.52 41.82 22.62
N LEU A 542 -0.64 40.55 23.02
CA LEU A 542 0.51 39.72 23.41
C LEU A 542 1.40 39.37 22.21
N ALA A 543 0.81 39.08 21.05
CA ALA A 543 1.55 38.74 19.84
C ALA A 543 2.22 39.95 19.18
N GLY A 544 1.53 41.09 19.08
CA GLY A 544 2.04 42.30 18.41
C GLY A 544 2.63 42.01 17.04
N ASP A 545 3.88 42.41 16.82
CA ASP A 545 4.59 42.25 15.55
C ASP A 545 5.34 40.91 15.42
N LEU A 546 5.14 39.97 16.35
CA LEU A 546 5.78 38.67 16.26
C LEU A 546 5.33 37.93 14.99
N PRO A 547 6.26 37.41 14.18
CA PRO A 547 5.96 36.93 12.84
C PRO A 547 5.11 35.66 12.84
N ARG A 548 5.36 34.74 13.78
CA ARG A 548 4.75 33.40 13.83
C ARG A 548 4.45 33.04 15.27
N VAL A 549 3.17 32.98 15.61
CA VAL A 549 2.71 32.67 16.97
C VAL A 549 1.71 31.53 16.93
N PHE A 550 1.90 30.55 17.81
CA PHE A 550 0.97 29.46 18.04
C PHE A 550 0.34 29.61 19.42
N PHE A 551 -0.96 29.89 19.44
CA PHE A 551 -1.74 29.88 20.67
C PHE A 551 -2.19 28.45 20.96
N VAL A 552 -1.86 27.95 22.15
CA VAL A 552 -2.05 26.56 22.54
C VAL A 552 -2.99 26.44 23.73
N HIS A 553 -4.01 25.62 23.56
CA HIS A 553 -4.90 25.20 24.63
C HIS A 553 -4.91 23.68 24.69
N SER A 554 -4.52 23.09 25.82
CA SER A 554 -4.51 21.64 26.02
C SER A 554 -5.84 21.16 26.59
N ALA A 555 -6.37 20.07 26.04
CA ALA A 555 -7.49 19.35 26.64
C ALA A 555 -7.04 18.30 27.70
N GLY A 556 -5.77 18.31 28.08
CA GLY A 556 -5.16 17.31 28.96
C GLY A 556 -4.69 16.05 28.21
N GLY A 557 -4.26 15.05 28.98
CA GLY A 557 -3.78 13.76 28.43
C GLY A 557 -2.31 13.74 27.98
N VAL A 558 -1.60 14.87 28.07
CA VAL A 558 -0.14 14.95 27.87
C VAL A 558 0.52 15.13 29.23
N ALA A 559 1.44 14.23 29.59
CA ALA A 559 2.21 14.30 30.83
C ALA A 559 3.71 14.41 30.52
N LEU A 560 4.41 15.26 31.27
CA LEU A 560 5.88 15.39 31.20
C LEU A 560 6.59 14.50 32.23
N GLU A 561 5.90 14.05 33.27
CA GLU A 561 6.45 13.25 34.37
C GLU A 561 6.19 11.74 34.14
N SER A 562 7.15 10.92 34.58
CA SER A 562 7.12 9.46 34.49
C SER A 562 6.26 8.80 35.56
#